data_AF-A0A9X6AGW3-F1
#
_entry.id   AF-A0A9X6AGW3-F1
#
_cell.length_a   1.000
_cell.length_b   1.000
_cell.length_c   1.000
_cell.angle_alpha   90.00
_cell.angle_beta   90.00
_cell.angle_gamma   90.00
#
_symmetry.space_group_name_H-M   'P 1'
#
loop_
_entity.id
_entity.type
_entity.pdbx_description
1 polymer ?
#
loop_
_entity_poly.entity_id
_entity_poly.type
_entity_poly.pdbx_seq_one_letter_code
_entity_poly.pdbx_strand_id
1 'polypeptide(L)'
;MPLLVLGRGKDAASAGSGVGKSSDDGGDEGKGKQEPEWDGKTKVIGDGSTSYTGPQPGQLKPTPLKPGEKPPQFVVFSWDGGLQGDDHLFSHYRELSKKYNAHMTFFLTGIYLLPKDKRTFYRPPMHKPGVAAISYPTDEHIRTT
;
A
#
# COMPACT_ATOMS: atom_id res chain seq x y z
N MET A 1 4.97 25.82 -19.45
CA MET A 1 4.64 24.52 -18.84
C MET A 1 4.08 24.80 -17.45
N PRO A 2 2.76 24.91 -17.25
CA PRO A 2 2.25 25.15 -15.91
C PRO A 2 2.22 23.83 -15.14
N LEU A 3 2.88 23.85 -13.99
CA LEU A 3 2.90 22.83 -12.95
C LEU A 3 1.53 22.82 -12.27
N LEU A 4 0.84 21.67 -12.27
CA LEU A 4 -0.43 21.52 -11.54
C LEU A 4 -0.14 21.27 -10.06
N VAL A 5 -0.73 22.11 -9.21
CA VAL A 5 -0.65 22.06 -7.74
C VAL A 5 -1.81 21.22 -7.22
N LEU A 6 -1.51 20.14 -6.49
CA LEU A 6 -2.49 19.41 -5.68
C LEU A 6 -2.59 20.07 -4.30
N GLY A 7 -3.76 20.65 -4.00
CA GLY A 7 -4.06 21.29 -2.72
C GLY A 7 -4.49 20.30 -1.63
N ARG A 8 -3.99 20.51 -0.41
CA ARG A 8 -4.25 19.66 0.76
C ARG A 8 -5.56 20.07 1.45
N GLY A 9 -6.68 19.41 1.14
CA GLY A 9 -7.95 19.53 1.87
C GLY A 9 -8.21 18.34 2.81
N LYS A 10 -9.19 18.41 3.73
CA LYS A 10 -9.37 17.53 4.91
C LYS A 10 -10.34 16.31 4.76
N ASP A 11 -10.54 15.84 3.55
CA ASP A 11 -11.62 14.94 3.06
C ASP A 11 -11.16 13.58 2.51
N ALA A 12 -10.92 12.53 3.30
CA ALA A 12 -10.37 11.26 2.77
C ALA A 12 -11.45 10.20 2.48
N ALA A 13 -11.29 9.48 1.37
CA ALA A 13 -11.94 8.20 1.11
C ALA A 13 -10.83 7.17 0.79
N SER A 14 -10.80 6.08 1.56
CA SER A 14 -9.78 5.02 1.50
C SER A 14 -10.17 3.93 0.49
N ALA A 15 -9.26 3.57 -0.42
CA ALA A 15 -9.43 2.44 -1.33
C ALA A 15 -8.92 1.15 -0.67
N GLY A 16 -9.81 0.39 -0.05
CA GLY A 16 -9.55 -1.00 0.36
C GLY A 16 -10.01 -1.97 -0.72
N SER A 17 -9.10 -2.76 -1.28
CA SER A 17 -9.45 -3.84 -2.20
C SER A 17 -9.86 -5.08 -1.39
N GLY A 18 -11.16 -5.37 -1.36
CA GLY A 18 -11.73 -6.59 -0.81
C GLY A 18 -12.67 -7.20 -1.84
N VAL A 19 -12.27 -8.32 -2.45
CA VAL A 19 -13.12 -9.09 -3.36
C VAL A 19 -14.12 -9.88 -2.51
N GLY A 20 -15.40 -9.52 -2.60
CA GLY A 20 -16.51 -10.22 -1.96
C GLY A 20 -17.77 -10.14 -2.81
N LYS A 21 -18.03 -11.25 -3.53
CA LYS A 21 -19.26 -11.75 -4.18
C LYS A 21 -20.39 -10.75 -4.53
N SER A 22 -20.65 -10.65 -5.82
CA SER A 22 -21.76 -9.96 -6.47
C SER A 22 -23.14 -10.37 -5.95
N SER A 23 -23.97 -9.36 -5.70
CA SER A 23 -25.43 -9.42 -5.72
C SER A 23 -25.89 -8.08 -6.29
N ASP A 24 -26.60 -8.16 -7.40
CA ASP A 24 -27.10 -7.07 -8.22
C ASP A 24 -28.24 -6.35 -7.49
N ASP A 25 -28.15 -5.02 -7.29
CA ASP A 25 -29.29 -4.12 -7.41
C ASP A 25 -28.86 -2.63 -7.46
N GLY A 26 -29.52 -1.88 -8.33
CA GLY A 26 -29.85 -0.45 -8.22
C GLY A 26 -28.75 0.56 -7.88
N GLY A 27 -28.46 1.44 -8.84
CA GLY A 27 -27.58 2.61 -8.65
C GLY A 27 -27.94 3.48 -7.44
N ASP A 28 -26.92 3.80 -6.65
CA ASP A 28 -26.89 4.96 -5.77
C ASP A 28 -25.55 5.67 -6.03
N GLU A 29 -25.63 6.92 -6.46
CA GLU A 29 -24.49 7.78 -6.73
C GLU A 29 -23.62 7.87 -5.47
N GLY A 30 -22.31 7.66 -5.64
CA GLY A 30 -21.33 7.56 -4.57
C GLY A 30 -21.30 8.77 -3.62
N LYS A 31 -22.15 8.74 -2.60
CA LYS A 31 -21.87 9.42 -1.33
C LYS A 31 -20.89 8.54 -0.57
N GLY A 32 -19.60 8.82 -0.75
CA GLY A 32 -18.56 8.24 0.07
C GLY A 32 -18.95 8.40 1.54
N LYS A 33 -19.25 7.28 2.21
CA LYS A 33 -19.48 7.29 3.66
C LYS A 33 -18.23 7.89 4.28
N GLN A 34 -18.40 9.00 5.01
CA GLN A 34 -17.29 9.61 5.74
C GLN A 34 -16.65 8.55 6.62
N GLU A 35 -15.34 8.42 6.47
CA GLU A 35 -14.55 7.52 7.30
C GLU A 35 -14.71 7.98 8.76
N PRO A 36 -15.08 7.08 9.70
CA PRO A 36 -15.27 7.47 11.08
C PRO A 36 -13.96 7.99 11.68
N GLU A 37 -14.07 8.94 12.61
CA GLU A 37 -12.91 9.53 13.27
C GLU A 37 -12.06 8.45 13.94
N TRP A 38 -10.75 8.46 13.69
CA TRP A 38 -9.84 7.46 14.22
C TRP A 38 -9.47 7.79 15.67
N ASP A 39 -9.71 6.85 16.58
CA ASP A 39 -9.46 6.94 18.02
C ASP A 39 -7.99 6.72 18.42
N GLY A 40 -7.07 6.71 17.44
CA GLY A 40 -5.65 6.47 17.66
C GLY A 40 -5.28 5.01 17.91
N LYS A 41 -6.23 4.07 17.82
CA LYS A 41 -5.99 2.65 18.10
C LYS A 41 -6.11 1.80 16.83
N THR A 42 -5.21 0.83 16.69
CA THR A 42 -5.31 -0.20 15.66
C THR A 42 -6.53 -1.08 15.92
N LYS A 43 -7.38 -1.27 14.90
CA LYS A 43 -8.57 -2.12 14.96
C LYS A 43 -8.39 -3.29 14.01
N VAL A 44 -8.39 -4.51 14.55
CA VAL A 44 -8.29 -5.72 13.73
C VAL A 44 -9.57 -5.89 12.90
N ILE A 45 -9.43 -6.26 11.62
CA ILE A 45 -10.54 -6.47 10.68
C ILE A 45 -10.62 -7.96 10.33
N GLY A 46 -11.84 -8.50 10.32
CA GLY A 46 -12.11 -9.84 9.83
C GLY A 46 -11.45 -10.93 10.68
N ASP A 47 -10.67 -11.79 10.02
CA ASP A 47 -10.03 -12.98 10.60
C ASP A 47 -8.70 -12.70 11.34
N GLY A 48 -8.28 -11.43 11.41
CA GLY A 48 -7.00 -11.07 12.01
C GLY A 48 -5.86 -10.83 11.03
N SER A 49 -6.05 -11.12 9.73
CA SER A 49 -5.03 -10.90 8.70
C SER A 49 -4.87 -9.43 8.28
N THR A 50 -5.85 -8.59 8.60
CA THR A 50 -5.89 -7.16 8.24
C THR A 50 -6.21 -6.31 9.46
N SER A 51 -5.74 -5.05 9.48
CA SER A 51 -6.11 -4.10 10.52
C SER A 51 -6.28 -2.69 9.96
N TYR A 52 -7.20 -1.93 10.55
CA TYR A 52 -7.33 -0.50 10.36
C TYR A 52 -6.39 0.22 11.33
N THR A 53 -5.45 0.97 10.79
CA THR A 53 -4.42 1.71 11.54
C THR A 53 -4.62 3.22 11.48
N GLY A 54 -5.83 3.66 11.12
CA GLY A 54 -6.15 5.06 10.89
C GLY A 54 -6.07 5.46 9.41
N PRO A 55 -6.42 6.72 9.10
CA PRO A 55 -6.37 7.24 7.74
C PRO A 55 -4.94 7.27 7.21
N GLN A 56 -4.76 6.90 5.94
CA GLN A 56 -3.45 6.93 5.30
C GLN A 56 -2.95 8.38 5.16
N PRO A 57 -1.75 8.71 5.66
CA PRO A 57 -1.22 10.06 5.55
C PRO A 57 -0.86 10.40 4.10
N GLY A 58 -1.02 11.67 3.72
CA GLY A 58 -0.52 12.19 2.43
C GLY A 58 -1.25 11.67 1.18
N GLN A 59 -2.47 11.13 1.34
CA GLN A 59 -3.31 10.70 0.22
C GLN A 59 -3.64 11.86 -0.73
N LEU A 60 -3.63 11.58 -2.03
CA LEU A 60 -4.06 12.50 -3.06
C LEU A 60 -5.59 12.58 -3.10
N LYS A 61 -6.12 13.78 -3.31
CA LYS A 61 -7.56 14.01 -3.39
C LYS A 61 -7.98 14.16 -4.84
N PRO A 62 -8.82 13.27 -5.38
CA PRO A 62 -9.37 13.45 -6.71
C PRO A 62 -10.34 14.64 -6.72
N THR A 63 -10.29 15.44 -7.79
CA THR A 63 -11.25 16.52 -8.06
C THR A 63 -11.97 16.23 -9.37
N PRO A 64 -13.30 16.42 -9.45
CA PRO A 64 -14.02 16.27 -10.70
C PRO A 64 -13.48 17.19 -11.81
N LEU A 65 -13.44 16.68 -13.04
CA LEU A 65 -13.03 17.46 -14.21
C LEU A 65 -14.08 18.50 -14.57
N LYS A 66 -13.64 19.66 -15.07
CA LYS A 66 -14.56 20.64 -15.68
C LYS A 66 -15.02 20.17 -17.06
N PRO A 67 -16.20 20.60 -17.55
CA PRO A 67 -16.62 20.32 -18.92
C PRO A 67 -15.55 20.75 -19.94
N GLY A 68 -15.17 19.82 -20.83
CA GLY A 68 -14.14 20.05 -21.86
C GLY A 68 -12.68 19.93 -21.38
N GLU A 69 -12.44 19.67 -20.09
CA GLU A 69 -11.09 19.43 -19.58
C GLU A 69 -10.58 18.04 -20.00
N LYS A 70 -9.34 17.97 -20.48
CA LYS A 70 -8.69 16.69 -20.80
C LYS A 70 -8.30 15.97 -19.50
N PRO A 71 -8.69 14.69 -19.31
CA PRO A 71 -8.27 13.93 -18.15
C PRO A 71 -6.74 13.87 -18.01
N PRO A 72 -6.19 13.99 -16.78
CA PRO A 72 -4.77 13.79 -16.55
C PRO A 72 -4.39 12.33 -16.82
N GLN A 73 -3.21 12.13 -17.44
CA GLN A 73 -2.61 10.80 -17.55
C GLN A 73 -1.90 10.47 -16.23
N PHE A 74 -2.25 9.33 -15.65
CA PHE A 74 -1.54 8.79 -14.50
C PHE A 74 -0.50 7.77 -14.95
N VAL A 75 0.65 7.78 -14.28
CA VAL A 75 1.67 6.72 -14.37
C VAL A 75 1.81 6.15 -12.97
N VAL A 76 1.62 4.83 -12.84
CA VAL A 76 1.75 4.13 -11.56
C VAL A 76 3.09 3.41 -11.56
N PHE A 77 3.93 3.72 -10.57
CA PHE A 77 5.12 2.93 -10.30
C PHE A 77 4.84 1.97 -9.15
N SER A 78 5.12 0.70 -9.37
CA SER A 78 5.06 -0.33 -8.34
C SER A 78 6.29 -1.21 -8.35
N TRP A 79 6.65 -1.71 -7.17
CA TRP A 79 7.75 -2.64 -6.97
C TRP A 79 7.22 -3.87 -6.27
N ASP A 80 7.53 -5.04 -6.81
CA ASP A 80 7.30 -6.31 -6.10
C ASP A 80 8.45 -6.56 -5.12
N GLY A 81 8.09 -7.00 -3.92
CA GLY A 81 9.02 -6.98 -2.80
C GLY A 81 9.06 -5.61 -2.14
N GLY A 82 10.20 -5.26 -1.56
CA GLY A 82 10.33 -4.07 -0.72
C GLY A 82 11.20 -4.36 0.49
N LEU A 83 12.34 -5.01 0.23
CA LEU A 83 13.37 -5.26 1.22
C LEU A 83 14.53 -4.32 0.94
N GLN A 84 15.08 -3.73 1.98
CA GLN A 84 16.39 -3.11 1.92
C GLN A 84 17.45 -4.20 1.73
N GLY A 85 18.01 -4.33 0.53
CA GLY A 85 19.15 -5.18 0.24
C GLY A 85 20.49 -4.43 0.25
N ASP A 86 21.57 -5.16 -0.02
CA ASP A 86 22.93 -4.62 -0.13
C ASP A 86 23.10 -3.68 -1.35
N ASP A 87 22.20 -3.77 -2.32
CA ASP A 87 22.15 -2.88 -3.49
C ASP A 87 21.53 -1.51 -3.20
N HIS A 88 20.97 -1.34 -2.00
CA HIS A 88 20.31 -0.15 -1.52
C HIS A 88 19.17 0.41 -2.40
N LEU A 89 18.55 -0.43 -3.22
CA LEU A 89 17.50 0.03 -4.15
C LEU A 89 16.24 0.53 -3.43
N PHE A 90 15.85 -0.11 -2.32
CA PHE A 90 14.66 0.31 -1.58
C PHE A 90 14.77 1.73 -1.03
N SER A 91 15.86 2.03 -0.30
CA SER A 91 16.18 3.39 0.15
C SER A 91 16.32 4.37 -1.02
N HIS A 92 16.99 3.96 -2.10
CA HIS A 92 17.21 4.81 -3.26
C HIS A 92 15.88 5.29 -3.87
N TYR A 93 14.93 4.39 -4.14
CA TYR A 93 13.63 4.79 -4.70
C TYR A 93 12.78 5.60 -3.70
N ARG A 94 12.91 5.37 -2.39
CA ARG A 94 12.30 6.22 -1.35
C ARG A 94 12.90 7.63 -1.28
N GLU A 95 14.14 7.82 -1.70
CA GLU A 95 14.74 9.15 -1.84
C GLU A 95 14.28 9.83 -3.12
N LEU A 96 14.21 9.10 -4.24
CA LEU A 96 13.68 9.62 -5.50
C LEU A 96 12.21 10.04 -5.39
N SER A 97 11.40 9.29 -4.64
CA SER A 97 10.00 9.65 -4.38
C SER A 97 9.88 11.01 -3.70
N LYS A 98 10.72 11.28 -2.68
CA LYS A 98 10.81 12.59 -2.02
C LYS A 98 11.31 13.68 -2.97
N LYS A 99 12.39 13.39 -3.72
CA LYS A 99 13.04 14.36 -4.61
C LYS A 99 12.10 14.84 -5.73
N TYR A 100 11.31 13.93 -6.30
CA TYR A 100 10.45 14.23 -7.45
C TYR A 100 8.97 14.36 -7.09
N ASN A 101 8.62 14.28 -5.80
CA ASN A 101 7.23 14.21 -5.34
C ASN A 101 6.43 13.13 -6.10
N ALA A 102 7.07 11.98 -6.33
CA ALA A 102 6.52 10.85 -7.04
C ALA A 102 5.97 9.83 -6.05
N HIS A 103 4.70 9.45 -6.22
CA HIS A 103 4.08 8.43 -5.38
C HIS A 103 4.37 7.04 -5.93
N MET A 104 4.67 6.11 -5.02
CA MET A 104 5.29 4.83 -5.32
C MET A 104 4.67 3.75 -4.44
N THR A 105 4.32 2.59 -5.01
CA THR A 105 3.68 1.48 -4.28
C THR A 105 4.61 0.28 -4.17
N PHE A 106 4.95 -0.15 -2.95
CA PHE A 106 5.76 -1.34 -2.71
C PHE A 106 4.88 -2.49 -2.22
N PHE A 107 4.89 -3.61 -2.93
CA PHE A 107 4.21 -4.84 -2.53
C PHE A 107 5.13 -5.71 -1.69
N LEU A 108 5.18 -5.40 -0.39
CA LEU A 108 6.04 -6.09 0.57
C LEU A 108 5.77 -7.59 0.58
N THR A 109 6.80 -8.38 0.29
CA THR A 109 6.72 -9.84 0.39
C THR A 109 6.70 -10.27 1.86
N GLY A 110 5.67 -10.99 2.28
CA GLY A 110 5.45 -11.29 3.71
C GLY A 110 6.62 -12.02 4.41
N ILE A 111 7.33 -12.92 3.73
CA ILE A 111 8.48 -13.62 4.33
C ILE A 111 9.70 -12.73 4.57
N TYR A 112 9.72 -11.49 4.05
CA TYR A 112 10.73 -10.48 4.40
C TYR A 112 10.56 -9.92 5.81
N LEU A 113 9.47 -10.25 6.50
CA LEU A 113 9.28 -9.92 7.92
C LEU A 113 9.71 -11.06 8.87
N LEU A 114 10.22 -12.17 8.32
CA LEU A 114 10.59 -13.35 9.09
C LEU A 114 12.12 -13.51 9.15
N PRO A 115 12.73 -13.43 10.35
CA PRO A 115 14.15 -13.77 10.54
C PRO A 115 14.49 -15.15 9.98
N LYS A 116 15.66 -15.28 9.34
CA LYS A 116 16.09 -16.49 8.64
C LYS A 116 16.15 -17.72 9.55
N ASP A 117 16.54 -17.54 10.80
CA ASP A 117 16.55 -18.58 11.83
C ASP A 117 15.14 -19.10 12.18
N LYS A 118 14.11 -18.29 11.94
CA LYS A 118 12.68 -18.61 12.16
C LYS A 118 11.95 -19.03 10.89
N ARG A 119 12.65 -19.31 9.78
CA ARG A 119 12.05 -19.67 8.48
C ARG A 119 10.97 -20.76 8.57
N THR A 120 11.08 -21.71 9.48
CA THR A 120 10.13 -22.83 9.65
C THR A 120 8.76 -22.40 10.17
N PHE A 121 8.57 -21.14 10.59
CA PHE A 121 7.25 -20.57 10.85
C PHE A 121 6.46 -20.30 9.58
N TYR A 122 7.14 -20.07 8.45
CA TYR A 122 6.48 -20.03 7.15
C TYR A 122 6.10 -21.45 6.71
N ARG A 123 4.80 -21.66 6.45
CA ARG A 123 4.23 -22.95 6.02
C ARG A 123 3.64 -22.82 4.61
N PRO A 124 4.48 -22.93 3.57
CA PRO A 124 3.99 -22.89 2.19
C PRO A 124 3.04 -24.07 1.91
N PRO A 125 1.94 -23.86 1.16
CA PRO A 125 1.10 -24.96 0.69
C PRO A 125 1.91 -26.01 -0.06
N MET A 126 1.64 -27.30 0.19
CA MET A 126 2.26 -28.43 -0.51
C MET A 126 3.79 -28.56 -0.41
N HIS A 127 4.45 -27.79 0.46
CA HIS A 127 5.90 -27.85 0.66
C HIS A 127 6.28 -27.98 2.14
N LYS A 128 7.53 -28.37 2.41
CA LYS A 128 8.04 -28.45 3.79
C LYS A 128 8.11 -27.05 4.42
N PRO A 129 7.92 -26.91 5.75
CA PRO A 129 8.08 -25.63 6.43
C PRO A 129 9.42 -24.95 6.12
N GLY A 130 9.39 -23.65 5.88
CA GLY A 130 10.57 -22.84 5.54
C GLY A 130 11.05 -22.93 4.09
N VAL A 131 10.43 -23.74 3.23
CA VAL A 131 10.72 -23.72 1.79
C VAL A 131 10.17 -22.44 1.17
N ALA A 132 10.97 -21.72 0.40
CA ALA A 132 10.56 -20.55 -0.36
C ALA A 132 11.37 -20.47 -1.65
N ALA A 133 10.78 -19.89 -2.71
CA ALA A 133 11.46 -19.66 -3.99
C ALA A 133 12.43 -18.47 -3.96
N ILE A 134 12.40 -17.69 -2.86
CA ILE A 134 13.29 -16.56 -2.61
C ILE A 134 13.99 -16.75 -1.25
N SER A 135 15.13 -16.07 -1.09
CA SER A 135 15.90 -16.09 0.15
C SER A 135 15.18 -15.35 1.28
N TYR A 136 15.35 -15.86 2.51
CA TYR A 136 14.98 -15.11 3.71
C TYR A 136 15.96 -13.96 3.94
N PRO A 137 15.49 -12.82 4.46
CA PRO A 137 16.34 -11.69 4.76
C PRO A 137 17.28 -11.98 5.92
N THR A 138 18.37 -11.23 6.01
CA THR A 138 19.18 -11.15 7.23
C THR A 138 18.45 -10.32 8.28
N ASP A 139 18.80 -10.49 9.56
CA ASP A 139 18.28 -9.63 10.64
C ASP A 139 18.57 -8.15 10.40
N GLU A 140 19.69 -7.84 9.76
CA GLU A 140 20.06 -6.47 9.41
C GLU A 140 19.14 -5.90 8.32
N HIS A 141 18.89 -6.66 7.25
CA HIS A 141 17.96 -6.25 6.19
C HIS A 141 16.53 -6.08 6.70
N ILE A 142 16.09 -6.89 7.67
CA ILE A 142 14.79 -6.69 8.35
C ILE A 142 14.75 -5.35 9.08
N ARG A 143 15.82 -4.98 9.81
CA ARG A 143 15.85 -3.74 10.61
C ARG A 143 15.98 -2.47 9.78
N THR A 144 16.58 -2.58 8.61
CA THR A 144 16.89 -1.44 7.74
C THR A 144 15.83 -1.16 6.68
N THR A 145 14.86 -2.07 6.54
CA THR A 145 13.65 -1.87 5.73
C THR A 145 12.67 -0.97 6.48
#